data_AF-A0A949AMP0-F1
#
_entry.id   AF-A0A949AMP0-F1
#
_cell.length_a   1.000
_cell.length_b   1.000
_cell.length_c   1.000
_cell.angle_alpha   90.00
_cell.angle_beta   90.00
_cell.angle_gamma   90.00
#
_symmetry.space_group_name_H-M   'P 1'
#
loop_
_entity.id
_entity.type
_entity.pdbx_description
1 polymer ?
#
loop_
_entity_poly.entity_id
_entity_poly.type
_entity_poly.pdbx_seq_one_letter_code
_entity_poly.pdbx_strand_id
1 'polypeptide(L)'
;MKKLILTLAFVVAAAFIAVPSYAEIVGEGVLLPFIVSADVPSATTVSITATKMLGVDGSPVETDVSALNFNTGGKLVYKPALGIFLSDFYYAIDVGVGDGVGAVGSVTTTYTVGSSPQAIGLEKKATATFVKAVTSGSETNIGLGKVLLSSLIGGGSTVNYTAWSGGWFRVYVGIYDGGDATLNADGGQPFTGADVVGPYTGTLTLSATLL
;
A
#
# COMPACT_ATOMS: atom_id res chain seq x y z
N MET A 1 119.33 -2.06 -40.15
CA MET A 1 119.18 -3.31 -40.93
C MET A 1 117.92 -4.02 -40.41
N LYS A 2 116.72 -3.63 -40.85
CA LYS A 2 115.87 -4.29 -41.87
C LYS A 2 115.83 -5.83 -41.80
N LYS A 3 114.65 -6.33 -41.38
CA LYS A 3 113.90 -7.58 -41.73
C LYS A 3 112.91 -7.77 -40.56
N LEU A 4 111.64 -7.34 -40.56
CA LEU A 4 110.51 -7.48 -41.49
C LEU A 4 110.13 -8.94 -41.79
N ILE A 5 109.02 -9.39 -41.18
CA ILE A 5 107.99 -10.41 -41.53
C ILE A 5 106.98 -10.28 -40.35
N LEU A 6 105.81 -9.62 -40.40
CA LEU A 6 104.62 -9.64 -41.28
C LEU A 6 103.73 -10.90 -41.13
N THR A 7 102.77 -10.78 -40.20
CA THR A 7 101.31 -11.00 -40.35
C THR A 7 100.73 -12.41 -40.42
N LEU A 8 99.83 -12.70 -39.46
CA LEU A 8 98.43 -13.04 -39.80
C LEU A 8 97.48 -12.62 -38.69
N ALA A 9 96.57 -11.69 -39.03
CA ALA A 9 95.42 -11.31 -38.23
C ALA A 9 94.26 -12.26 -38.56
N PHE A 10 93.51 -12.71 -37.55
CA PHE A 10 92.14 -13.17 -37.74
C PHE A 10 91.24 -12.49 -36.71
N VAL A 11 90.56 -11.46 -37.20
CA VAL A 11 89.42 -10.79 -36.57
C VAL A 11 88.19 -11.60 -36.93
N VAL A 12 87.55 -12.27 -35.96
CA VAL A 12 86.15 -12.72 -36.06
C VAL A 12 85.56 -12.56 -34.66
N ALA A 13 85.03 -11.38 -34.41
CA ALA A 13 83.59 -11.11 -34.36
C ALA A 13 83.00 -11.51 -33.00
N ALA A 14 82.99 -10.52 -32.11
CA ALA A 14 82.10 -10.49 -30.96
C ALA A 14 80.65 -10.59 -31.47
N ALA A 15 80.08 -11.78 -31.37
CA ALA A 15 78.64 -11.97 -31.46
C ALA A 15 78.14 -12.34 -30.05
N PHE A 16 78.16 -11.35 -29.15
CA PHE A 16 77.10 -11.30 -28.16
C PHE A 16 75.81 -11.22 -28.97
N ILE A 17 75.11 -12.33 -29.11
CA ILE A 17 73.70 -12.29 -29.48
C ILE A 17 73.03 -11.65 -28.28
N ALA A 18 73.03 -10.31 -28.25
CA ALA A 18 72.05 -9.55 -27.51
C ALA A 18 70.72 -9.97 -28.12
N VAL A 19 70.08 -10.95 -27.49
CA VAL A 19 68.68 -11.21 -27.73
C VAL A 19 68.01 -9.86 -27.47
N PRO A 20 67.32 -9.24 -28.43
CA PRO A 20 66.47 -8.13 -28.08
C PRO A 20 65.47 -8.71 -27.09
N SER A 21 65.65 -8.41 -25.81
CA SER A 21 64.57 -8.50 -24.85
C SER A 21 63.56 -7.48 -25.36
N TYR A 22 62.64 -7.94 -26.20
CA TYR A 22 61.38 -7.25 -26.37
C TYR A 22 60.80 -7.25 -24.96
N ALA A 23 60.97 -6.13 -24.26
CA ALA A 23 60.08 -5.83 -23.16
C ALA A 23 58.71 -5.86 -23.81
N GLU A 24 57.92 -6.90 -23.54
CA GLU A 24 56.50 -6.82 -23.77
C GLU A 24 56.06 -5.58 -23.02
N ILE A 25 55.76 -4.51 -23.76
CA ILE A 25 54.97 -3.41 -23.20
C ILE A 25 53.62 -4.08 -22.95
N VAL A 26 53.47 -4.65 -21.77
CA VAL A 26 52.18 -4.98 -21.21
C VAL A 26 51.52 -3.61 -21.09
N GLY A 27 50.72 -3.24 -22.09
CA GLY A 27 50.02 -1.96 -22.08
C GLY A 27 49.30 -1.87 -20.75
N GLU A 28 49.68 -0.91 -19.90
CA GLU A 28 48.97 -0.67 -18.65
C GLU A 28 47.52 -0.44 -19.03
N GLY A 29 46.65 -1.38 -18.65
CA GLY A 29 45.23 -1.28 -18.92
C GLY A 29 44.72 0.03 -18.32
N VAL A 30 44.27 0.95 -19.16
CA VAL A 30 43.72 2.22 -18.69
C VAL A 30 42.39 1.92 -18.00
N LEU A 31 42.36 2.07 -16.68
CA LEU A 31 41.14 1.99 -15.91
C LEU A 31 40.36 3.30 -16.07
N LEU A 32 39.25 3.23 -16.81
CA LEU A 32 38.31 4.33 -16.98
C LEU A 32 37.10 4.08 -16.08
N PRO A 33 36.95 4.77 -14.94
CA PRO A 33 35.74 4.65 -14.14
C PRO A 33 34.58 5.33 -14.84
N PHE A 34 33.44 4.64 -14.90
CA PHE A 34 32.16 5.22 -15.32
C PHE A 34 31.30 5.46 -14.08
N ILE A 35 30.67 6.63 -14.00
CA ILE A 35 29.68 6.89 -12.96
C ILE A 35 28.37 6.23 -13.39
N VAL A 36 27.86 5.33 -12.54
CA VAL A 36 26.51 4.77 -12.66
C VAL A 36 25.65 5.43 -11.59
N SER A 37 24.58 6.11 -12.00
CA SER A 37 23.67 6.82 -11.09
C SER A 37 22.21 6.57 -11.47
N ALA A 38 21.33 6.59 -10.48
CA ALA A 38 19.89 6.54 -10.62
C ALA A 38 19.24 7.52 -9.62
N ASP A 39 18.05 8.02 -9.96
CA ASP A 39 17.22 8.88 -9.11
C ASP A 39 15.86 8.22 -8.88
N VAL A 40 15.29 8.39 -7.68
CA VAL A 40 13.96 7.90 -7.33
C VAL A 40 13.12 9.10 -6.90
N PRO A 41 12.06 9.45 -7.64
CA PRO A 41 11.27 10.64 -7.34
C PRO A 41 10.48 10.49 -6.05
N SER A 42 10.28 11.61 -5.34
CA SER A 42 9.36 11.66 -4.19
C SER A 42 7.90 11.59 -4.65
N ALA A 43 7.03 11.08 -3.77
CA ALA A 43 5.60 11.03 -4.02
C ALA A 43 4.97 12.43 -4.10
N THR A 44 4.08 12.61 -5.07
CA THR A 44 3.31 13.86 -5.23
C THR A 44 1.80 13.63 -5.08
N THR A 45 1.37 12.37 -5.09
CA THR A 45 -0.03 11.95 -5.02
C THR A 45 -0.26 10.88 -3.96
N VAL A 46 -1.51 10.80 -3.51
CA VAL A 46 -2.03 9.73 -2.65
C VAL A 46 -2.83 8.76 -3.50
N SER A 47 -2.69 7.46 -3.21
CA SER A 47 -3.57 6.42 -3.74
C SER A 47 -4.60 6.02 -2.67
N ILE A 48 -5.88 5.99 -3.05
CA ILE A 48 -6.98 5.48 -2.23
C ILE A 48 -7.76 4.48 -3.07
N THR A 49 -7.68 3.21 -2.70
CA THR A 49 -8.32 2.12 -3.44
C THR A 49 -9.31 1.39 -2.56
N ALA A 50 -10.57 1.33 -2.99
CA ALA A 50 -11.58 0.51 -2.36
C ALA A 50 -11.68 -0.85 -3.07
N THR A 51 -11.68 -1.91 -2.29
CA THR A 51 -11.85 -3.30 -2.74
C THR A 51 -13.06 -3.91 -2.05
N LYS A 52 -13.96 -4.51 -2.82
CA LYS A 52 -15.06 -5.32 -2.32
C LYS A 52 -14.51 -6.69 -1.89
N MET A 53 -14.78 -7.07 -0.65
CA MET A 53 -14.29 -8.29 -0.04
C MET A 53 -15.47 -9.21 0.29
N LEU A 54 -15.35 -10.49 0.00
CA LEU A 54 -16.35 -11.49 0.37
C LEU A 54 -16.32 -11.70 1.90
N GLY A 55 -17.50 -11.67 2.53
CA GLY A 55 -17.60 -11.72 3.99
C GLY A 55 -17.21 -13.06 4.61
N VAL A 56 -17.30 -14.16 3.86
CA VAL A 56 -17.08 -15.51 4.41
C VAL A 56 -15.61 -15.90 4.55
N ASP A 57 -14.75 -15.40 3.66
CA ASP A 57 -13.34 -15.79 3.58
C ASP A 57 -12.39 -14.61 3.38
N GLY A 58 -12.92 -13.39 3.25
CA GLY A 58 -12.12 -12.18 3.02
C GLY A 58 -11.45 -12.16 1.65
N SER A 59 -11.97 -12.91 0.66
CA SER A 59 -11.43 -12.89 -0.69
C SER A 59 -11.84 -11.62 -1.45
N PRO A 60 -10.96 -10.98 -2.22
CA PRO A 60 -11.34 -9.84 -3.06
C PRO A 60 -12.29 -10.29 -4.17
N VAL A 61 -13.40 -9.57 -4.34
CA VAL A 61 -14.44 -9.82 -5.36
C VAL A 61 -14.35 -8.79 -6.48
N GLU A 62 -14.01 -7.54 -6.16
CA GLU A 62 -13.96 -6.42 -7.10
C GLU A 62 -12.99 -5.35 -6.57
N THR A 63 -12.06 -4.88 -7.39
CA THR A 63 -11.12 -3.81 -7.04
C THR A 63 -11.55 -2.48 -7.67
N ASP A 64 -11.03 -1.37 -7.13
CA ASP A 64 -11.25 -0.01 -7.65
C ASP A 64 -12.72 0.40 -7.72
N VAL A 65 -13.50 -0.01 -6.73
CA VAL A 65 -14.93 0.32 -6.68
C VAL A 65 -15.13 1.83 -6.44
N SER A 66 -16.03 2.43 -7.22
CA SER A 66 -16.36 3.86 -7.10
C SER A 66 -17.48 4.14 -6.08
N ALA A 67 -18.16 3.09 -5.59
CA ALA A 67 -19.23 3.21 -4.60
C ALA A 67 -19.27 1.98 -3.68
N LEU A 68 -19.51 2.21 -2.38
CA LEU A 68 -19.68 1.15 -1.38
C LEU A 68 -21.15 0.70 -1.36
N ASN A 69 -21.52 -0.21 -2.25
CA ASN A 69 -22.88 -0.70 -2.38
C ASN A 69 -23.06 -2.10 -1.79
N PHE A 70 -23.53 -2.17 -0.54
CA PHE A 70 -23.73 -3.39 0.24
C PHE A 70 -24.80 -4.37 -0.27
N ASN A 71 -25.49 -4.05 -1.36
CA ASN A 71 -26.56 -4.87 -1.89
C ASN A 71 -26.05 -6.08 -2.71
N THR A 72 -26.37 -7.30 -2.29
CA THR A 72 -26.21 -8.52 -3.09
C THR A 72 -27.38 -8.64 -4.06
N GLY A 73 -27.13 -8.56 -5.37
CA GLY A 73 -28.20 -8.64 -6.38
C GLY A 73 -29.28 -7.56 -6.20
N GLY A 74 -28.89 -6.37 -5.71
CA GLY A 74 -29.80 -5.24 -5.51
C GLY A 74 -30.45 -5.13 -4.12
N LYS A 75 -30.16 -6.04 -3.17
CA LYS A 75 -30.66 -5.95 -1.79
C LYS A 75 -29.73 -6.56 -0.74
N LEU A 76 -29.95 -6.23 0.52
CA LEU A 76 -29.38 -7.00 1.64
C LEU A 76 -30.00 -8.39 1.72
N VAL A 77 -29.25 -9.35 2.27
CA VAL A 77 -29.67 -10.74 2.44
C VAL A 77 -30.21 -10.94 3.83
N TYR A 78 -31.46 -11.39 3.91
CA TYR A 78 -32.09 -11.77 5.18
C TYR A 78 -31.40 -13.00 5.75
N LYS A 79 -31.00 -12.95 7.03
CA LYS A 79 -30.41 -14.06 7.79
C LYS A 79 -31.43 -14.51 8.85
N PRO A 80 -32.27 -15.53 8.57
CA PRO A 80 -33.40 -15.89 9.44
C PRO A 80 -33.01 -16.27 10.86
N ALA A 81 -31.86 -16.91 11.05
CA ALA A 81 -31.36 -17.31 12.36
C ALA A 81 -31.08 -16.12 13.29
N LEU A 82 -30.81 -14.94 12.71
CA LEU A 82 -30.49 -13.71 13.43
C LEU A 82 -31.65 -12.70 13.39
N GLY A 83 -32.63 -12.88 12.49
CA GLY A 83 -33.74 -11.94 12.31
C GLY A 83 -33.33 -10.59 11.68
N ILE A 84 -32.17 -10.55 11.01
CA ILE A 84 -31.57 -9.32 10.47
C ILE A 84 -31.26 -9.43 8.97
N PHE A 85 -31.05 -8.31 8.33
CA PHE A 85 -30.54 -8.20 6.96
C PHE A 85 -29.06 -7.80 6.97
N LEU A 86 -28.23 -8.55 6.26
CA LEU A 86 -26.79 -8.29 6.16
C LEU A 86 -26.34 -8.26 4.70
N SER A 87 -25.18 -7.66 4.46
CA SER A 87 -24.45 -7.86 3.22
C SER A 87 -23.65 -9.16 3.28
N ASP A 88 -23.43 -9.82 2.13
CA ASP A 88 -22.48 -10.93 2.05
C ASP A 88 -21.04 -10.45 1.83
N PHE A 89 -20.83 -9.14 1.79
CA PHE A 89 -19.54 -8.54 1.54
C PHE A 89 -19.35 -7.26 2.36
N TYR A 90 -18.10 -6.85 2.46
CA TYR A 90 -17.67 -5.59 3.06
C TYR A 90 -16.65 -4.94 2.14
N TYR A 91 -16.20 -3.74 2.48
CA TYR A 91 -15.20 -3.03 1.69
C TYR A 91 -13.93 -2.80 2.49
N ALA A 92 -12.79 -3.07 1.89
CA ALA A 92 -11.48 -2.67 2.37
C ALA A 92 -11.01 -1.45 1.58
N ILE A 93 -10.68 -0.37 2.27
CA ILE A 93 -10.19 0.87 1.65
C ILE A 93 -8.75 1.06 2.08
N ASP A 94 -7.83 0.89 1.13
CA ASP A 94 -6.40 1.03 1.33
C ASP A 94 -5.93 2.43 0.98
N VAL A 95 -5.04 3.00 1.80
CA VAL A 95 -4.44 4.32 1.56
C VAL A 95 -2.91 4.19 1.49
N GLY A 96 -2.33 4.72 0.42
CA GLY A 96 -0.90 4.71 0.17
C GLY A 96 -0.44 5.92 -0.65
N VAL A 97 0.81 5.87 -1.13
CA VAL A 97 1.36 6.84 -2.08
C VAL A 97 1.03 6.41 -3.52
N GLY A 98 0.74 7.35 -4.41
CA GLY A 98 0.29 7.05 -5.78
C GLY A 98 1.40 7.03 -6.83
N ASP A 99 2.47 7.79 -6.60
CA ASP A 99 3.64 7.94 -7.45
C ASP A 99 4.87 8.10 -6.56
N GLY A 100 6.06 7.69 -6.99
CA GLY A 100 7.30 7.91 -6.23
C GLY A 100 7.41 7.22 -4.86
N VAL A 101 8.44 7.61 -4.10
CA VAL A 101 8.69 7.13 -2.73
C VAL A 101 8.28 8.18 -1.70
N GLY A 102 7.78 7.74 -0.57
CA GLY A 102 7.34 8.60 0.51
C GLY A 102 6.42 7.86 1.47
N ALA A 103 5.77 8.61 2.35
CA ALA A 103 4.79 8.07 3.27
C ALA A 103 3.59 8.99 3.39
N VAL A 104 2.42 8.40 3.62
CA VAL A 104 1.22 9.15 4.02
C VAL A 104 1.36 9.48 5.52
N GLY A 105 1.34 10.76 5.85
CA GLY A 105 1.52 11.27 7.22
C GLY A 105 0.30 11.14 8.11
N SER A 106 -0.90 11.34 7.54
CA SER A 106 -2.15 11.18 8.26
C SER A 106 -3.28 10.82 7.30
N VAL A 107 -4.27 10.09 7.81
CA VAL A 107 -5.53 9.83 7.11
C VAL A 107 -6.68 10.28 8.00
N THR A 108 -7.54 11.13 7.46
CA THR A 108 -8.77 11.59 8.09
C THR A 108 -9.94 10.93 7.39
N THR A 109 -10.80 10.25 8.16
CA THR A 109 -12.03 9.63 7.67
C THR A 109 -13.24 10.34 8.28
N THR A 110 -14.13 10.85 7.43
CA THR A 110 -15.38 11.50 7.83
C THR A 110 -16.58 10.79 7.21
N TYR A 111 -17.74 10.95 7.84
CA TYR A 111 -19.00 10.47 7.30
C TYR A 111 -20.03 11.59 7.25
N THR A 112 -20.74 11.67 6.12
CA THR A 112 -21.89 12.55 5.91
C THR A 112 -23.13 11.69 5.73
N VAL A 113 -24.13 11.92 6.58
CA VAL A 113 -25.44 11.25 6.49
C VAL A 113 -26.11 11.64 5.17
N GLY A 114 -26.62 10.65 4.44
CA GLY A 114 -27.42 10.85 3.23
C GLY A 114 -28.91 10.72 3.51
N SER A 115 -29.65 10.21 2.53
CA SER A 115 -31.08 9.92 2.68
C SER A 115 -31.33 8.58 3.37
N SER A 116 -32.40 8.50 4.15
CA SER A 116 -32.96 7.28 4.70
C SER A 116 -34.49 7.37 4.69
N PRO A 117 -35.22 6.27 4.45
CA PRO A 117 -36.68 6.26 4.55
C PRO A 117 -37.19 6.35 5.99
N GLN A 118 -36.30 6.45 6.99
CA GLN A 118 -36.64 6.51 8.40
C GLN A 118 -35.60 7.37 9.16
N ALA A 119 -35.84 7.58 10.45
CA ALA A 119 -34.98 8.46 11.27
C ALA A 119 -33.56 7.92 11.48
N ILE A 120 -33.38 6.59 11.47
CA ILE A 120 -32.09 5.93 11.71
C ILE A 120 -31.55 5.37 10.39
N GLY A 121 -30.45 5.94 9.93
CA GLY A 121 -29.79 5.63 8.68
C GLY A 121 -28.53 4.77 8.82
N LEU A 122 -27.66 4.84 7.81
CA LEU A 122 -26.39 4.10 7.80
C LEU A 122 -25.43 4.54 8.92
N GLU A 123 -25.57 5.74 9.47
CA GLU A 123 -24.74 6.24 10.57
C GLU A 123 -24.82 5.38 11.83
N LYS A 124 -25.92 4.66 12.04
CA LYS A 124 -26.09 3.69 13.14
C LYS A 124 -26.20 2.24 12.67
N LYS A 125 -26.28 2.00 11.37
CA LYS A 125 -26.45 0.66 10.77
C LYS A 125 -25.24 0.15 10.01
N ALA A 126 -24.17 0.94 9.92
CA ALA A 126 -22.90 0.55 9.34
C ALA A 126 -21.75 0.93 10.27
N THR A 127 -20.63 0.24 10.07
CA THR A 127 -19.42 0.41 10.87
C THR A 127 -18.21 0.68 10.00
N ALA A 128 -17.22 1.34 10.59
CA ALA A 128 -15.87 1.45 10.07
C ALA A 128 -14.89 0.83 11.08
N THR A 129 -13.91 0.07 10.60
CA THR A 129 -12.81 -0.44 11.43
C THR A 129 -11.48 0.02 10.85
N PHE A 130 -10.69 0.69 11.67
CA PHE A 130 -9.38 1.19 11.28
C PHE A 130 -8.30 0.17 11.64
N VAL A 131 -7.53 -0.28 10.65
CA VAL A 131 -6.46 -1.26 10.86
C VAL A 131 -5.15 -0.85 10.21
N LYS A 132 -4.05 -1.27 10.83
CA LYS A 132 -2.75 -1.41 10.19
C LYS A 132 -2.69 -2.80 9.59
N ALA A 133 -2.50 -2.88 8.29
CA ALA A 133 -2.22 -4.12 7.59
C ALA A 133 -0.72 -4.22 7.26
N VAL A 134 -0.12 -5.39 7.47
CA VAL A 134 1.33 -5.63 7.24
C VAL A 134 1.56 -6.64 6.13
N THR A 135 0.77 -7.70 6.13
CA THR A 135 0.67 -8.72 5.08
C THR A 135 -0.77 -9.23 5.08
N SER A 136 -1.17 -9.98 4.04
CA SER A 136 -2.47 -10.66 4.04
C SER A 136 -2.64 -11.47 5.33
N GLY A 137 -3.72 -11.20 6.08
CA GLY A 137 -4.03 -11.87 7.36
C GLY A 137 -3.26 -11.38 8.60
N SER A 138 -2.38 -10.38 8.48
CA SER A 138 -1.69 -9.76 9.63
C SER A 138 -2.12 -8.31 9.78
N GLU A 139 -3.13 -8.11 10.63
CA GLU A 139 -3.79 -6.82 10.82
C GLU A 139 -3.98 -6.50 12.30
N THR A 140 -3.87 -5.22 12.65
CA THR A 140 -4.03 -4.73 14.03
C THR A 140 -4.92 -3.51 14.04
N ASN A 141 -5.85 -3.43 15.00
CA ASN A 141 -6.69 -2.26 15.17
C ASN A 141 -5.85 -1.03 15.53
N ILE A 142 -6.17 0.10 14.92
CA ILE A 142 -5.52 1.39 15.15
C ILE A 142 -6.57 2.50 15.31
N GLY A 143 -6.14 3.68 15.75
CA GLY A 143 -7.05 4.81 15.96
C GLY A 143 -8.18 4.46 16.93
N LEU A 144 -9.43 4.66 16.51
CA LEU A 144 -10.62 4.35 17.31
C LEU A 144 -11.03 2.86 17.25
N GLY A 145 -10.34 2.02 16.48
CA GLY A 145 -10.73 0.63 16.29
C GLY A 145 -12.01 0.49 15.45
N LYS A 146 -12.95 -0.36 15.89
CA LYS A 146 -14.26 -0.52 15.24
C LYS A 146 -15.25 0.49 15.82
N VAL A 147 -15.90 1.26 14.95
CA VAL A 147 -16.85 2.32 15.33
C VAL A 147 -18.08 2.32 14.41
N LEU A 148 -19.18 2.91 14.89
CA LEU A 148 -20.31 3.25 14.03
C LEU A 148 -19.96 4.44 13.13
N LEU A 149 -20.53 4.52 11.93
CA LEU A 149 -20.29 5.68 11.04
C LEU A 149 -20.71 7.02 11.65
N SER A 150 -21.65 7.03 12.60
CA SER A 150 -22.03 8.22 13.37
C SER A 150 -20.90 8.84 14.17
N SER A 151 -19.88 8.07 14.59
CA SER A 151 -18.72 8.62 15.29
C SER A 151 -17.78 9.40 14.36
N LEU A 152 -18.00 9.33 13.05
CA LEU A 152 -17.20 9.99 12.03
C LEU A 152 -17.86 11.29 11.51
N ILE A 153 -19.02 11.67 12.07
CA ILE A 153 -19.73 12.91 11.74
C ILE A 153 -19.11 14.09 12.50
N GLY A 154 -19.08 15.29 11.89
CA GLY A 154 -18.80 16.54 12.59
C GLY A 154 -17.34 16.82 12.97
N GLY A 155 -16.41 15.95 12.56
CA GLY A 155 -14.97 16.10 12.81
C GLY A 155 -14.14 14.94 12.27
N GLY A 156 -14.77 13.78 12.07
CA GLY A 156 -14.11 12.58 11.56
C GLY A 156 -13.15 11.96 12.57
N SER A 157 -12.37 11.01 12.08
CA SER A 157 -11.27 10.37 12.82
C SER A 157 -10.00 10.53 12.01
N THR A 158 -9.01 11.22 12.59
CA THR A 158 -7.66 11.32 12.03
C THR A 158 -6.76 10.31 12.72
N VAL A 159 -6.12 9.48 11.92
CA VAL A 159 -5.07 8.57 12.37
C VAL A 159 -3.76 9.05 11.76
N ASN A 160 -2.69 9.09 12.55
CA ASN A 160 -1.35 9.51 12.10
C ASN A 160 -0.47 8.31 11.76
N TYR A 161 0.51 8.51 10.86
CA TYR A 161 1.42 7.49 10.33
C TYR A 161 2.04 6.57 11.39
N THR A 162 2.36 7.14 12.55
CA THR A 162 2.93 6.40 13.69
C THR A 162 2.08 5.22 14.14
N ALA A 163 0.77 5.24 13.89
CA ALA A 163 -0.12 4.13 14.23
C ALA A 163 0.00 2.94 13.27
N TRP A 164 0.44 3.15 12.02
CA TRP A 164 0.58 2.09 11.01
C TRP A 164 1.98 1.94 10.44
N SER A 165 3.00 2.56 11.04
CA SER A 165 4.39 2.44 10.60
C SER A 165 4.83 0.98 10.49
N GLY A 166 5.47 0.59 9.38
CA GLY A 166 5.81 -0.80 9.08
C GLY A 166 4.65 -1.62 8.50
N GLY A 167 3.61 -0.94 8.01
CA GLY A 167 2.47 -1.50 7.28
C GLY A 167 1.79 -0.38 6.47
N TRP A 168 0.56 -0.61 6.03
CA TRP A 168 -0.29 0.39 5.40
C TRP A 168 -1.60 0.59 6.17
N PHE A 169 -2.22 1.75 5.95
CA PHE A 169 -3.50 2.09 6.55
C PHE A 169 -4.63 1.48 5.74
N ARG A 170 -5.57 0.83 6.43
CA ARG A 170 -6.77 0.24 5.84
C ARG A 170 -8.01 0.56 6.69
N VAL A 171 -9.12 0.85 6.02
CA VAL A 171 -10.44 0.95 6.64
C VAL A 171 -11.34 -0.15 6.13
N TYR A 172 -11.92 -0.93 7.03
CA TYR A 172 -13.02 -1.82 6.68
C TYR A 172 -14.36 -1.13 6.89
N VAL A 173 -15.25 -1.21 5.92
CA VAL A 173 -16.61 -0.66 6.01
C VAL A 173 -17.61 -1.77 5.76
N GLY A 174 -18.57 -1.93 6.66
CA GLY A 174 -19.53 -3.03 6.62
C GLY A 174 -20.87 -2.69 7.26
N ILE A 175 -21.90 -3.47 6.92
CA ILE A 175 -23.21 -3.40 7.57
C ILE A 175 -23.09 -3.98 8.98
N TYR A 176 -23.65 -3.27 9.96
CA TYR A 176 -23.59 -3.66 11.35
C TYR A 176 -24.53 -4.84 11.64
N ASP A 177 -24.03 -5.84 12.36
CA ASP A 177 -24.75 -7.08 12.67
C ASP A 177 -25.41 -7.09 14.05
N GLY A 178 -25.16 -6.08 14.88
CA GLY A 178 -25.66 -6.02 16.26
C GLY A 178 -24.82 -6.81 17.27
N GLY A 179 -23.71 -7.42 16.85
CA GLY A 179 -22.90 -8.32 17.68
C GLY A 179 -21.99 -7.64 18.71
N ASP A 180 -21.89 -6.30 18.71
CA ASP A 180 -20.95 -5.55 19.55
C ASP A 180 -21.69 -4.77 20.64
N ALA A 181 -21.49 -5.16 21.91
CA ALA A 181 -22.18 -4.54 23.04
C ALA A 181 -21.84 -3.05 23.21
N THR A 182 -20.61 -2.63 22.88
CA THR A 182 -20.18 -1.23 22.97
C THR A 182 -20.89 -0.40 21.90
N LEU A 183 -20.91 -0.89 20.65
CA LEU A 183 -21.61 -0.19 19.57
C LEU A 183 -23.12 -0.16 19.80
N ASN A 184 -23.70 -1.20 20.40
CA ASN A 184 -25.10 -1.21 20.81
C ASN A 184 -25.39 -0.13 21.85
N ALA A 185 -24.50 0.07 22.84
CA ALA A 185 -24.63 1.15 23.82
C ALA A 185 -24.55 2.54 23.18
N ASP A 186 -23.79 2.67 22.08
CA ASP A 186 -23.70 3.89 21.27
C ASP A 186 -24.86 4.07 20.28
N GLY A 187 -25.91 3.24 20.39
CA GLY A 187 -27.12 3.30 19.58
C GLY A 187 -27.03 2.60 18.22
N GLY A 188 -26.03 1.74 18.03
CA GLY A 188 -25.90 0.88 16.86
C GLY A 188 -27.06 -0.10 16.75
N GLN A 189 -27.58 -0.28 15.53
CA GLN A 189 -28.71 -1.16 15.27
C GLN A 189 -28.47 -1.94 13.97
N PRO A 190 -28.71 -3.26 13.93
CA PRO A 190 -28.71 -3.99 12.66
C PRO A 190 -29.92 -3.59 11.80
N PHE A 191 -29.89 -3.98 10.53
CA PHE A 191 -31.11 -3.95 9.72
C PHE A 191 -32.04 -5.11 10.11
N THR A 192 -33.32 -4.86 10.34
CA THR A 192 -34.32 -5.85 10.80
C THR A 192 -35.58 -5.79 9.93
N GLY A 193 -36.53 -6.70 10.17
CA GLY A 193 -37.85 -6.68 9.52
C GLY A 193 -38.73 -5.46 9.87
N ALA A 194 -38.34 -4.66 10.87
CA ALA A 194 -39.05 -3.44 11.25
C ALA A 194 -38.59 -2.20 10.48
N ASP A 195 -37.46 -2.29 9.76
CA ASP A 195 -36.93 -1.16 9.00
C ASP A 195 -37.77 -0.87 7.76
N VAL A 196 -37.89 0.42 7.43
CA VAL A 196 -38.65 0.88 6.26
C VAL A 196 -37.88 0.55 4.99
N VAL A 197 -38.58 -0.02 4.01
CA VAL A 197 -38.03 -0.34 2.69
C VAL A 197 -37.69 0.96 1.95
N GLY A 198 -36.46 1.04 1.44
CA GLY A 198 -35.99 2.18 0.65
C GLY A 198 -34.46 2.26 0.63
N PRO A 199 -33.90 3.22 -0.12
CA PRO A 199 -32.46 3.44 -0.15
C PRO A 199 -31.98 4.11 1.15
N TYR A 200 -30.90 3.58 1.70
CA TYR A 200 -30.14 4.19 2.79
C TYR A 200 -28.81 4.63 2.21
N THR A 201 -28.53 5.92 2.23
CA THR A 201 -27.36 6.50 1.57
C THR A 201 -26.56 7.36 2.53
N GLY A 202 -25.32 7.62 2.15
CA GLY A 202 -24.42 8.56 2.80
C GLY A 202 -23.05 8.48 2.15
N THR A 203 -22.15 9.35 2.57
CA THR A 203 -20.84 9.50 1.95
C THR A 203 -19.77 9.32 3.01
N LEU A 204 -18.91 8.32 2.81
CA LEU A 204 -17.65 8.21 3.54
C LEU A 204 -16.58 8.95 2.74
N THR A 205 -15.84 9.84 3.39
CA THR A 205 -14.75 10.60 2.75
C THR A 205 -13.45 10.29 3.47
N LEU A 206 -12.45 9.87 2.71
CA LEU A 206 -11.07 9.72 3.18
C LEU A 206 -10.23 10.84 2.56
N SER A 207 -9.48 11.54 3.41
CA SER A 207 -8.47 12.52 3.00
C SER A 207 -7.15 12.11 3.61
N ALA A 208 -6.07 12.21 2.84
CA ALA A 208 -4.74 11.88 3.32
C ALA A 208 -3.73 12.96 2.95
N THR A 209 -2.69 13.08 3.76
CA THR A 209 -1.63 14.08 3.59
C THR A 209 -0.29 13.36 3.45
N LEU A 210 0.53 13.75 2.48
CA LEU A 210 1.90 13.23 2.31
C LEU A 210 2.85 13.83 3.35
N LEU A 211 3.90 13.08 3.71
CA LEU A 211 5.03 13.53 4.55
C LEU A 211 6.14 14.18 3.72
#